data_AF-A0A8H3WWH1-F1
#
_entry.id   AF-A0A8H3WWH1-F1
#
_cell.length_a   1.000
_cell.length_b   1.000
_cell.length_c   1.000
_cell.angle_alpha   90.00
_cell.angle_beta   90.00
_cell.angle_gamma   90.00
#
_symmetry.space_group_name_H-M   'P 1'
#
loop_
_entity.id
_entity.type
_entity.pdbx_description
1 polymer ?
#
loop_
_entity_poly.entity_id
_entity_poly.type
_entity_poly.pdbx_seq_one_letter_code
_entity_poly.pdbx_strand_id
1 'polypeptide(L)'
;MSSANSYVSRLVIMWKQARLPWRQQIFVGSDLYGNEYYESNRLINGRKKRTVEMKEKKPLGEYNSDSLPVQWQSWLRHTRHEPPTAEEIIMANKRRELIIQRAKALDKDWERVGNRRMA
;
A
#
# COMPACT_ATOMS: atom_id res chain seq x y z
N MET A 1 -0.72 -16.72 20.09
CA MET A 1 -0.60 -18.01 19.36
C MET A 1 -0.14 -17.78 17.91
N SER A 2 1.06 -17.22 17.65
CA SER A 2 1.43 -16.75 16.29
C SER A 2 2.88 -16.97 15.85
N SER A 3 3.56 -18.03 16.34
CA SER A 3 4.96 -18.29 15.93
C SER A 3 5.09 -19.39 14.87
N ALA A 4 4.20 -20.39 14.84
CA ALA A 4 4.26 -21.50 13.86
C ALA A 4 3.89 -21.06 12.42
N ASN A 5 2.97 -20.10 12.28
CA ASN A 5 2.57 -19.55 10.97
C ASN A 5 3.69 -18.73 10.30
N SER A 6 4.72 -18.30 11.05
CA SER A 6 5.80 -17.44 10.55
C SER A 6 6.73 -18.17 9.57
N TYR A 7 7.12 -19.41 9.87
CA TYR A 7 8.09 -20.15 9.06
C TYR A 7 7.47 -20.64 7.74
N VAL A 8 6.25 -21.18 7.78
CA VAL A 8 5.52 -21.59 6.58
C VAL A 8 5.24 -20.38 5.69
N SER A 9 4.82 -19.25 6.26
CA SER A 9 4.59 -18.02 5.50
C SER A 9 5.87 -17.50 4.86
N ARG A 10 7.03 -17.57 5.55
CA ARG A 10 8.34 -17.22 4.98
C ARG A 10 8.69 -18.10 3.78
N LEU A 11 8.51 -19.43 3.89
CA LEU A 11 8.77 -20.33 2.77
C LEU A 11 7.85 -20.05 1.58
N VAL A 12 6.58 -19.74 1.83
CA VAL A 12 5.63 -19.34 0.78
C VAL A 12 6.05 -18.03 0.13
N ILE A 13 6.45 -17.02 0.91
CA ILE A 13 6.94 -15.74 0.39
C ILE A 13 8.21 -15.94 -0.44
N MET A 14 9.18 -16.70 0.07
CA MET A 14 10.40 -17.03 -0.65
C MET A 14 10.09 -17.77 -1.95
N TRP A 15 9.18 -18.75 -1.92
CA TRP A 15 8.71 -19.44 -3.10
C TRP A 15 8.07 -18.49 -4.09
N LYS A 16 7.22 -17.54 -3.65
CA LYS A 16 6.58 -16.50 -4.48
C LYS A 16 7.57 -15.47 -5.05
N GLN A 17 8.68 -15.21 -4.37
CA GLN A 17 9.75 -14.31 -4.80
C GLN A 17 10.76 -14.95 -5.76
N ALA A 18 10.85 -16.28 -5.78
CA ALA A 18 11.79 -17.00 -6.63
C ALA A 18 11.61 -16.65 -8.12
N ARG A 19 12.71 -16.25 -8.77
CA ARG A 19 12.75 -15.90 -10.20
C ARG A 19 12.99 -17.13 -11.05
N LEU A 20 11.91 -17.86 -11.30
CA LEU A 20 11.91 -19.07 -12.12
C LEU A 20 11.59 -18.72 -13.58
N PRO A 21 12.24 -19.34 -14.59
CA PRO A 21 12.10 -18.93 -15.99
C PRO A 21 10.68 -19.12 -16.56
N TRP A 22 9.88 -20.05 -16.02
CA TRP A 22 8.48 -20.25 -16.39
C TRP A 22 7.50 -19.27 -15.72
N ARG A 23 7.95 -18.55 -14.69
CA ARG A 23 7.09 -17.66 -13.91
C ARG A 23 6.98 -16.28 -14.55
N GLN A 24 5.75 -15.84 -14.79
CA GLN A 24 5.47 -14.59 -15.48
C GLN A 24 5.50 -13.35 -14.56
N GLN A 25 5.20 -13.55 -13.27
CA GLN A 25 5.09 -12.48 -12.27
C GLN A 25 5.79 -12.90 -10.98
N ILE A 26 6.53 -11.98 -10.40
CA ILE A 26 7.31 -12.17 -9.17
C ILE A 26 6.65 -11.37 -8.07
N PHE A 27 6.44 -11.99 -6.91
CA PHE A 27 5.92 -11.28 -5.75
C PHE A 27 6.94 -10.27 -5.24
N VAL A 28 6.51 -9.04 -5.02
CA VAL A 28 7.35 -7.93 -4.57
C VAL A 28 7.10 -7.64 -3.10
N GLY A 29 5.83 -7.58 -2.70
CA GLY A 29 5.45 -7.33 -1.31
C GLY A 29 3.95 -7.28 -1.12
N SER A 30 3.54 -7.02 0.11
CA SER A 30 2.14 -6.83 0.48
C SER A 30 1.98 -5.57 1.31
N ASP A 31 0.78 -4.98 1.30
CA ASP A 31 0.44 -3.88 2.20
C ASP A 31 -0.19 -4.38 3.51
N LEU A 32 -0.53 -3.44 4.40
CA LEU A 32 -1.20 -3.71 5.67
C LEU A 32 -2.64 -4.21 5.49
N TYR A 33 -3.24 -3.98 4.33
CA TYR A 33 -4.59 -4.42 3.97
C TYR A 33 -4.60 -5.86 3.41
N GLY A 34 -3.41 -6.40 3.13
CA GLY A 34 -3.22 -7.75 2.58
C GLY A 34 -3.32 -7.81 1.07
N ASN A 35 -3.24 -6.67 0.37
CA ASN A 35 -3.10 -6.67 -1.09
C ASN A 35 -1.68 -7.10 -1.45
N GLU A 36 -1.55 -7.91 -2.49
CA GLU A 36 -0.28 -8.46 -2.96
C GLU A 36 0.16 -7.74 -4.24
N TYR A 37 1.44 -7.37 -4.31
CA TYR A 37 2.00 -6.61 -5.42
C TYR A 37 3.01 -7.45 -6.18
N TYR A 38 2.91 -7.40 -7.50
CA TYR A 38 3.66 -8.25 -8.41
C TYR A 38 4.34 -7.44 -9.51
N GLU A 39 5.56 -7.84 -9.86
CA GLU A 39 6.30 -7.31 -11.00
C GLU A 39 6.47 -8.40 -12.06
N SER A 40 6.21 -8.09 -13.32
CA SER A 40 6.41 -9.03 -14.41
C SER A 40 7.89 -9.32 -14.63
N ASN A 41 8.20 -10.59 -14.87
CA ASN A 41 9.54 -11.00 -15.28
C ASN A 41 9.88 -10.56 -16.71
N ARG A 42 8.85 -10.29 -17.53
CA ARG A 42 8.99 -9.86 -18.92
C ARG A 42 8.86 -8.35 -19.04
N LEU A 43 9.60 -7.77 -19.98
CA LEU A 43 9.44 -6.39 -20.40
C LEU A 43 8.30 -6.31 -21.42
N ILE A 44 7.35 -5.43 -21.17
CA ILE A 44 6.28 -5.05 -22.10
C ILE A 44 6.52 -3.59 -22.46
N ASN A 45 6.74 -3.28 -23.73
CA ASN A 45 7.05 -1.92 -24.20
C ASN A 45 8.24 -1.28 -23.45
N GLY A 46 9.30 -2.06 -23.20
CA GLY A 46 10.51 -1.59 -22.51
C GLY A 46 10.37 -1.42 -21.00
N ARG A 47 9.22 -1.77 -20.39
CA ARG A 47 8.99 -1.66 -18.95
C ARG A 47 8.43 -2.96 -18.37
N LYS A 48 8.80 -3.30 -17.15
CA LYS A 48 8.18 -4.43 -16.45
C LYS A 48 6.77 -4.03 -16.02
N LYS A 49 5.76 -4.82 -16.38
CA LYS A 49 4.38 -4.57 -15.92
C LYS A 49 4.29 -4.76 -14.41
N ARG A 50 3.68 -3.81 -13.70
CA ARG A 50 3.40 -3.89 -12.26
C ARG A 50 1.90 -4.07 -12.05
N THR A 51 1.53 -5.00 -11.18
CA THR A 51 0.12 -5.36 -10.93
C THR A 51 -0.12 -5.54 -9.44
N VAL A 52 -1.38 -5.34 -9.04
CA VAL A 52 -1.85 -5.59 -7.67
C VAL A 52 -2.94 -6.65 -7.72
N GLU A 53 -2.86 -7.62 -6.82
CA GLU A 53 -3.92 -8.56 -6.51
C GLU A 53 -4.56 -8.12 -5.20
N MET A 54 -5.82 -7.66 -5.31
CA MET A 54 -6.58 -7.22 -4.15
C MET A 54 -6.98 -8.43 -3.31
N LYS A 55 -6.90 -8.30 -1.99
CA LYS A 55 -7.34 -9.35 -1.06
C LYS A 55 -8.83 -9.65 -1.25
N GLU A 56 -9.62 -8.59 -1.36
CA GLU A 56 -11.05 -8.66 -1.66
C GLU A 56 -11.26 -8.67 -3.17
N LYS A 57 -11.84 -9.76 -3.69
CA LYS A 57 -12.21 -9.87 -5.10
C LYS A 57 -13.55 -9.16 -5.31
N LYS A 58 -13.48 -7.97 -5.89
CA LYS A 58 -14.64 -7.16 -6.30
C LYS A 58 -14.86 -7.28 -7.82
N PRO A 59 -16.07 -6.98 -8.33
CA PRO A 59 -16.28 -6.83 -9.76
C PRO A 59 -15.43 -5.65 -10.31
N LEU A 60 -15.07 -5.70 -11.59
CA LEU A 60 -14.11 -4.77 -12.19
C LEU A 60 -14.47 -3.28 -12.01
N GLY A 61 -15.77 -2.95 -12.00
CA GLY A 61 -16.25 -1.57 -11.86
C GLY A 61 -16.15 -0.98 -10.44
N GLU A 62 -15.90 -1.80 -9.42
CA GLU A 62 -15.86 -1.37 -8.02
C GLU A 62 -14.44 -1.13 -7.50
N TYR A 63 -13.41 -1.40 -8.30
CA TYR A 63 -12.05 -1.10 -7.91
C TYR A 63 -11.78 0.40 -8.02
N ASN A 64 -11.64 1.06 -6.88
CA ASN A 64 -11.12 2.42 -6.83
C ASN A 64 -9.60 2.41 -6.54
N SER A 65 -8.83 3.12 -7.35
CA SER A 65 -7.40 3.33 -7.12
C SER A 65 -7.11 3.95 -5.75
N ASP A 66 -8.01 4.80 -5.25
CA ASP A 66 -7.84 5.55 -3.98
C ASP A 66 -7.83 4.65 -2.74
N SER A 67 -8.28 3.39 -2.89
CA SER A 67 -8.23 2.40 -1.81
C SER A 67 -6.81 1.90 -1.50
N LEU A 68 -5.85 2.12 -2.42
CA LEU A 68 -4.47 1.68 -2.25
C LEU A 68 -3.61 2.71 -1.49
N PRO A 69 -2.61 2.27 -0.71
CA PRO A 69 -1.61 3.17 -0.15
C PRO A 69 -0.88 3.96 -1.25
N VAL A 70 -0.67 5.25 -1.02
CA VAL A 70 -0.06 6.18 -1.99
C VAL A 70 1.34 5.72 -2.45
N GLN A 71 2.13 5.12 -1.55
CA GLN A 71 3.46 4.63 -1.87
C GLN A 71 3.41 3.48 -2.87
N TRP A 72 2.46 2.56 -2.69
CA TRP A 72 2.22 1.46 -3.62
C TRP A 72 1.63 1.94 -4.94
N GLN A 73 0.73 2.94 -4.91
CA GLN A 73 0.24 3.58 -6.14
C GLN A 73 1.38 4.22 -6.94
N SER A 74 2.29 4.93 -6.28
CA SER A 74 3.47 5.55 -6.92
C SER A 74 4.39 4.49 -7.55
N TRP A 75 4.53 3.33 -6.91
CA TRP A 75 5.27 2.21 -7.47
C TRP A 75 4.54 1.58 -8.67
N LEU A 76 3.24 1.31 -8.56
CA LEU A 76 2.43 0.78 -9.66
C LEU A 76 2.45 1.68 -10.91
N ARG A 77 2.45 3.01 -10.71
CA ARG A 77 2.49 4.02 -11.78
C ARG A 77 3.90 4.27 -12.33
N HIS A 78 4.91 3.55 -11.87
CA HIS A 78 6.32 3.76 -12.25
C HIS A 78 6.90 5.13 -11.90
N THR A 79 6.23 5.95 -11.08
CA THR A 79 6.79 7.19 -10.54
C THR A 79 7.95 6.89 -9.58
N ARG A 80 7.89 5.74 -8.90
CA ARG A 80 8.96 5.23 -8.04
C ARG A 80 9.62 3.99 -8.63
N HIS A 81 10.95 3.92 -8.59
CA HIS A 81 11.68 2.75 -9.05
C HIS A 81 11.55 1.57 -8.08
N GLU A 82 11.87 1.80 -6.81
CA GLU A 82 11.88 0.77 -5.75
C GLU A 82 10.50 0.61 -5.09
N PRO A 83 10.13 -0.62 -4.68
CA PRO A 83 8.91 -0.85 -3.93
C PRO A 83 9.02 -0.22 -2.52
N PRO A 84 7.88 0.20 -1.93
CA PRO A 84 7.89 0.72 -0.57
C PRO A 84 8.21 -0.36 0.46
N THR A 85 8.88 0.02 1.54
CA THR A 85 9.14 -0.87 2.67
C THR A 85 7.98 -0.86 3.66
N ALA A 86 7.83 -1.93 4.43
CA ALA A 86 6.80 -2.01 5.46
C ALA A 86 6.94 -0.90 6.51
N GLU A 87 8.17 -0.58 6.91
CA GLU A 87 8.47 0.47 7.88
C GLU A 87 8.08 1.86 7.36
N GLU A 88 8.38 2.16 6.09
CA GLU A 88 7.99 3.42 5.45
C GLU A 88 6.47 3.61 5.46
N ILE A 89 5.72 2.56 5.13
CA ILE A 89 4.25 2.59 5.11
C ILE A 89 3.70 2.84 6.52
N ILE A 90 4.25 2.16 7.53
CA ILE A 90 3.85 2.34 8.93
C ILE A 90 4.11 3.79 9.38
N MET A 91 5.28 4.35 9.05
CA MET A 91 5.63 5.73 9.39
C MET A 91 4.71 6.74 8.70
N ALA A 92 4.39 6.51 7.43
CA ALA A 92 3.48 7.38 6.68
C ALA A 92 2.06 7.35 7.24
N ASN A 93 1.56 6.18 7.66
CA ASN A 93 0.24 6.07 8.30
C ASN A 93 0.21 6.82 9.64
N LYS A 94 1.23 6.65 10.48
CA LYS A 94 1.37 7.42 11.74
C LYS A 94 1.37 8.92 11.48
N ARG A 95 2.09 9.37 10.45
CA ARG A 95 2.14 10.79 10.06
C ARG A 95 0.76 11.28 9.61
N ARG A 96 0.03 10.49 8.81
CA ARG A 96 -1.33 10.80 8.36
C ARG A 96 -2.28 10.97 9.54
N GLU A 97 -2.26 10.04 10.49
CA GLU A 97 -3.08 10.10 11.70
C GLU A 97 -2.80 11.36 12.52
N LEU A 98 -1.53 11.71 12.73
CA LEU A 98 -1.13 12.90 13.46
C LEU A 98 -1.62 14.19 12.77
N ILE A 99 -1.53 14.27 11.44
CA ILE A 99 -2.03 15.42 10.68
C ILE A 99 -3.54 15.55 10.84
N ILE A 100 -4.28 14.45 10.76
CA ILE A 100 -5.74 14.44 10.95
C ILE A 100 -6.10 14.93 12.36
N GLN A 101 -5.38 14.49 13.39
CA GLN A 101 -5.61 14.94 14.76
C GLN A 101 -5.36 16.44 14.93
N ARG A 102 -4.26 16.95 14.34
CA ARG A 102 -3.91 18.37 14.38
C ARG A 102 -4.94 19.23 13.64
N ALA A 103 -5.40 18.80 12.47
CA ALA A 103 -6.46 19.47 11.72
C ALA A 103 -7.73 19.59 12.56
N LYS A 104 -8.19 18.49 13.16
CA LYS A 104 -9.36 18.49 14.06
C LYS A 104 -9.22 19.43 15.25
N ALA A 105 -8.02 19.57 15.82
CA ALA A 105 -7.77 20.48 16.92
C ALA A 105 -7.88 21.94 16.46
N LEU A 106 -7.27 22.26 15.32
CA LEU A 106 -7.36 23.59 14.71
C LEU A 106 -8.81 23.96 14.41
N ASP A 107 -9.58 23.07 13.78
CA ASP A 107 -10.98 23.32 13.43
C ASP A 107 -11.82 23.69 14.67
N LYS A 108 -11.63 22.98 15.78
CA LYS A 108 -12.29 23.29 17.07
C LYS A 108 -11.90 24.66 17.62
N ASP A 109 -10.63 25.03 17.49
CA ASP A 109 -10.15 26.34 17.94
C ASP A 109 -10.70 27.47 17.05
N TRP A 110 -10.78 27.26 15.74
CA TRP A 110 -11.43 28.17 14.79
C TRP A 110 -12.91 28.38 15.11
N GLU A 111 -13.65 27.30 15.38
CA GLU A 111 -15.05 27.37 15.80
C GLU A 111 -15.22 28.13 17.11
N ARG A 112 -14.37 27.86 18.12
CA ARG A 112 -14.42 28.57 19.41
C ARG A 112 -14.13 30.07 19.27
N VAL A 113 -13.19 30.46 18.43
CA VAL A 113 -12.86 31.87 18.17
C VAL A 113 -13.97 32.53 17.37
N GLY A 114 -14.52 31.86 16.36
CA GLY A 114 -15.66 32.34 15.58
C GLY A 114 -16.88 32.60 16.46
N ASN A 115 -17.23 31.64 17.33
CA ASN A 115 -18.38 31.77 18.23
C ASN A 115 -18.21 32.92 19.25
N ARG A 116 -16.97 33.17 19.73
CA ARG A 116 -16.65 34.31 20.60
C ARG A 116 -16.71 35.67 19.91
N ARG A 117 -16.59 35.72 18.57
CA ARG A 117 -16.70 36.97 17.79
C ARG A 117 -18.13 37.32 17.41
N MET A 118 -19.04 36.35 17.47
CA MET A 118 -20.45 36.50 17.08
C MET A 118 -21.40 36.68 18.28
N ALA A 119 -20.89 36.51 19.50
CA ALA A 119 -21.58 36.81 20.76
C ALA A 119 -21.15 38.20 21.27
#